data_AF-A0A0L7R824-F1
#
_entry.id   AF-A0A0L7R824-F1
#
_cell.length_a   1.000
_cell.length_b   1.000
_cell.length_c   1.000
_cell.angle_alpha   90.00
_cell.angle_beta   90.00
_cell.angle_gamma   90.00
#
_symmetry.space_group_name_H-M   'P 1'
#
loop_
_entity.id
_entity.type
_entity.pdbx_description
1 polymer ?
#
loop_
_entity_poly.entity_id
_entity_poly.type
_entity_poly.pdbx_seq_one_letter_code
_entity_poly.pdbx_strand_id
1 'polypeptide(L)'
;MYCKTGKPTEILQLYLSVFTKGSCSTQENGTFVSDDFNTHCFTVNTNAREMIRTFELETILIYTALLLKKRIVVYHHSLEQLLKWIGIFPALMKHRKVTDNLFPWVDLIDDELAELKGHSHYIAGCRNSSISSRTDLFDLLVNIPAREITVASHAKESLTMTKTHKEIALFMIQLSENQSYTEAQIISEINDKTQDLLNQLKSLAVVEGPDGRKMVSAQTLKEKTLPPAVENFLINLAVAENLFLL
;
A
#
# COMPACT_ATOMS: atom_id res chain seq x y z
N MET A 1 5.63 -1.25 -33.41
CA MET A 1 5.00 -0.55 -34.56
C MET A 1 5.73 0.72 -34.96
N TYR A 2 5.71 1.81 -34.19
CA TYR A 2 6.34 3.08 -34.63
C TYR A 2 7.85 2.98 -34.90
N CYS A 3 8.60 2.27 -34.07
CA CYS A 3 10.02 2.01 -34.31
C CYS A 3 10.29 1.18 -35.59
N LYS A 4 9.27 0.52 -36.15
CA LYS A 4 9.34 -0.29 -37.38
C LYS A 4 8.79 0.43 -38.60
N THR A 5 7.66 1.14 -38.47
CA THR A 5 6.96 1.79 -39.59
C THR A 5 7.22 3.29 -39.70
N GLY A 6 7.68 3.95 -38.64
CA GLY A 6 7.94 5.40 -38.59
C GLY A 6 6.68 6.27 -38.72
N LYS A 7 5.48 5.68 -38.82
CA LYS A 7 4.23 6.39 -39.08
C LYS A 7 3.49 6.72 -37.77
N PRO A 8 3.36 8.00 -37.39
CA PRO A 8 2.66 8.38 -36.16
C PRO A 8 1.14 8.17 -36.24
N THR A 9 0.58 8.11 -37.46
CA THR A 9 -0.86 7.88 -37.68
C THR A 9 -1.34 6.52 -37.17
N GLU A 10 -0.49 5.50 -37.23
CA GLU A 10 -0.81 4.15 -36.73
C GLU A 10 -0.89 4.13 -35.20
N ILE A 11 -0.01 4.87 -34.50
CA ILE A 11 -0.11 5.05 -33.04
C ILE A 11 -1.42 5.75 -32.69
N LEU A 12 -1.72 6.86 -33.38
CA LEU A 12 -2.92 7.64 -33.11
C LEU A 12 -4.18 6.80 -33.34
N GLN A 13 -4.21 5.98 -34.38
CA GLN A 13 -5.32 5.09 -34.66
C GLN A 13 -5.52 4.03 -33.56
N LEU A 14 -4.43 3.46 -33.03
CA LEU A 14 -4.50 2.52 -31.91
C LEU A 14 -5.03 3.21 -30.64
N TYR A 15 -4.51 4.40 -30.32
CA TYR A 15 -4.98 5.20 -29.19
C TYR A 15 -6.48 5.52 -29.31
N LEU A 16 -6.92 6.02 -30.47
CA LEU A 16 -8.32 6.32 -30.72
C LEU A 16 -9.21 5.07 -30.70
N SER A 17 -8.70 3.92 -31.12
CA SER A 17 -9.44 2.65 -31.05
C SER A 17 -9.67 2.24 -29.59
N VAL A 18 -8.65 2.36 -28.73
CA VAL A 18 -8.82 2.15 -27.28
C VAL A 18 -9.81 3.16 -26.71
N PHE A 19 -9.66 4.44 -27.03
CA PHE A 19 -10.50 5.50 -26.48
C PHE A 19 -11.98 5.40 -26.88
N THR A 20 -12.26 4.98 -28.12
CA THR A 20 -13.63 4.93 -28.66
C THR A 20 -14.30 3.57 -28.56
N LYS A 21 -13.53 2.48 -28.65
CA LYS A 21 -14.04 1.10 -28.65
C LYS A 21 -13.65 0.30 -27.41
N GLY A 22 -12.83 0.88 -26.53
CA GLY A 22 -12.33 0.19 -25.34
C GLY A 22 -11.32 -0.92 -25.64
N SER A 23 -10.84 -1.08 -26.86
CA SER A 23 -9.87 -2.13 -27.20
C SER A 23 -9.07 -1.80 -28.46
N CYS A 24 -7.88 -2.39 -28.57
CA CYS A 24 -7.10 -2.39 -29.81
C CYS A 24 -6.36 -3.71 -29.97
N SER A 25 -6.25 -4.20 -31.21
CA SER A 25 -5.51 -5.41 -31.53
C SER A 25 -4.30 -5.07 -32.36
N THR A 26 -3.15 -5.62 -31.99
CA THR A 26 -1.92 -5.54 -32.78
C THR A 26 -1.42 -6.94 -33.09
N GLN A 27 -0.78 -7.13 -34.24
CA GLN A 27 -0.25 -8.44 -34.63
C GLN A 27 0.87 -8.93 -33.70
N GLU A 28 1.57 -8.02 -33.01
CA GLU A 28 2.73 -8.34 -32.17
C GLU A 28 2.39 -8.45 -30.69
N ASN A 29 1.49 -7.61 -30.15
CA ASN A 29 1.20 -7.55 -28.72
C ASN A 29 -0.20 -8.11 -28.36
N GLY A 30 -0.89 -8.73 -29.32
CA GLY A 30 -2.24 -9.27 -29.11
C GLY A 30 -3.31 -8.18 -28.99
N THR A 31 -4.42 -8.53 -28.33
CA THR A 31 -5.56 -7.63 -28.09
C THR A 31 -5.45 -7.00 -26.71
N PHE A 32 -5.37 -5.68 -26.68
CA PHE A 32 -5.52 -4.85 -25.49
C PHE A 32 -7.00 -4.50 -25.29
N VAL A 33 -7.50 -4.65 -24.07
CA VAL A 33 -8.86 -4.23 -23.67
C VAL A 33 -8.74 -3.27 -22.48
N SER A 34 -9.34 -2.09 -22.59
CA SER A 34 -9.27 -1.03 -21.58
C SER A 34 -9.93 -1.43 -20.26
N ASP A 35 -10.96 -2.28 -20.30
CA ASP A 35 -11.67 -2.74 -19.10
C ASP A 35 -10.79 -3.59 -18.18
N ASP A 36 -9.79 -4.29 -18.73
CA ASP A 36 -8.82 -5.06 -17.94
C ASP A 36 -7.98 -4.15 -17.01
N PHE A 37 -7.87 -2.86 -17.35
CA PHE A 37 -7.05 -1.86 -16.64
C PHE A 37 -7.88 -0.75 -15.97
N ASN A 38 -9.20 -0.88 -15.94
CA ASN A 38 -10.07 0.11 -15.30
C ASN A 38 -9.85 0.12 -13.76
N THR A 39 -9.95 1.29 -13.14
CA THR A 39 -9.68 1.50 -11.70
C THR A 39 -10.58 0.64 -10.79
N HIS A 40 -11.76 0.25 -11.27
CA HIS A 40 -12.64 -0.69 -10.59
C HIS A 40 -12.06 -2.11 -10.48
N CYS A 41 -11.19 -2.53 -11.41
CA CYS A 41 -10.60 -3.87 -11.43
C CYS A 41 -9.63 -4.11 -10.26
N PHE A 42 -8.97 -3.06 -9.75
CA PHE A 42 -8.15 -3.12 -8.53
C PHE A 42 -8.94 -3.54 -7.28
N THR A 43 -10.27 -3.47 -7.30
CA THR A 43 -11.10 -3.87 -6.16
C THR A 43 -11.62 -5.31 -6.23
N VAL A 44 -11.55 -5.96 -7.40
CA VAL A 44 -12.21 -7.27 -7.64
C VAL A 44 -11.21 -8.41 -7.82
N ASN A 45 -10.01 -8.16 -8.33
CA ASN A 45 -9.01 -9.21 -8.61
C ASN A 45 -7.68 -8.92 -7.92
N THR A 46 -7.73 -8.68 -6.60
CA THR A 46 -6.52 -8.48 -5.79
C THR A 46 -5.89 -9.82 -5.48
N ASN A 47 -4.59 -9.98 -5.73
CA ASN A 47 -3.79 -11.14 -5.32
C ASN A 47 -3.46 -11.11 -3.80
N ALA A 48 -4.41 -10.70 -2.96
CA ALA A 48 -4.15 -10.43 -1.54
C ALA A 48 -3.79 -11.70 -0.78
N ARG A 49 -4.46 -12.82 -1.08
CA ARG A 49 -4.09 -14.14 -0.55
C ARG A 49 -2.66 -14.53 -0.91
N GLU A 50 -2.23 -14.28 -2.14
CA GLU A 50 -0.88 -14.60 -2.59
C GLU A 50 0.16 -13.77 -1.83
N MET A 51 -0.12 -12.50 -1.57
CA MET A 51 0.73 -11.64 -0.73
C MET A 51 0.87 -12.20 0.69
N ILE A 52 -0.26 -12.51 1.34
CA ILE A 52 -0.25 -13.04 2.71
C ILE A 52 0.52 -14.36 2.78
N ARG A 53 0.37 -15.23 1.78
CA ARG A 53 1.11 -16.50 1.71
C ARG A 53 2.60 -16.32 1.41
N THR A 54 2.96 -15.28 0.68
CA THR A 54 4.35 -15.03 0.28
C THR A 54 5.18 -14.51 1.45
N PHE A 55 4.61 -13.61 2.25
CA PHE A 55 5.31 -12.94 3.35
C PHE A 55 4.89 -13.44 4.73
N GLU A 56 3.88 -14.31 4.82
CA GLU A 56 3.38 -14.91 6.05
C GLU A 56 3.19 -13.87 7.17
N LEU A 57 3.88 -14.04 8.31
CA LEU A 57 3.83 -13.11 9.43
C LEU A 57 4.39 -11.73 9.07
N GLU A 58 5.35 -11.62 8.17
CA GLU A 58 5.94 -10.34 7.75
C GLU A 58 4.97 -9.45 6.98
N THR A 59 3.85 -10.00 6.49
CA THR A 59 2.75 -9.22 5.88
C THR A 59 2.27 -8.10 6.81
N ILE A 60 2.39 -8.30 8.12
CA ILE A 60 2.06 -7.27 9.11
C ILE A 60 2.90 -6.00 8.97
N LEU A 61 4.16 -6.09 8.51
CA LEU A 61 5.00 -4.93 8.28
C LEU A 61 4.44 -4.08 7.16
N ILE A 62 3.96 -4.71 6.08
CA ILE A 62 3.27 -4.03 4.98
C ILE A 62 2.00 -3.36 5.49
N TYR A 63 1.16 -4.11 6.21
CA TYR A 63 -0.09 -3.62 6.76
C TYR A 63 0.12 -2.43 7.71
N THR A 64 1.05 -2.54 8.66
CA THR A 64 1.36 -1.48 9.62
C THR A 64 1.98 -0.27 8.93
N ALA A 65 2.88 -0.45 7.95
CA ALA A 65 3.45 0.65 7.19
C ALA A 65 2.38 1.43 6.41
N LEU A 66 1.43 0.72 5.79
CA LEU A 66 0.28 1.33 5.12
C LEU A 66 -0.60 2.10 6.10
N LEU A 67 -0.92 1.49 7.23
CA LEU A 67 -1.78 2.08 8.26
C LEU A 67 -1.15 3.36 8.85
N LEU A 68 0.16 3.36 9.05
CA LEU A 68 0.92 4.49 9.59
C LEU A 68 1.36 5.53 8.54
N LYS A 69 0.89 5.44 7.29
CA LYS A 69 1.30 6.34 6.18
C LYS A 69 2.83 6.44 6.06
N LYS A 70 3.49 5.30 5.93
CA LYS A 70 4.95 5.23 5.68
C LYS A 70 5.26 5.25 4.18
N ARG A 71 6.52 5.54 3.85
CA ARG A 71 7.05 5.47 2.48
C ARG A 71 7.38 4.01 2.16
N ILE A 72 6.60 3.40 1.28
CA ILE A 72 6.75 2.01 0.87
C ILE A 72 7.27 1.97 -0.56
N VAL A 73 8.33 1.21 -0.79
CA VAL A 73 8.81 0.92 -2.14
C VAL A 73 8.69 -0.57 -2.41
N VAL A 74 8.16 -0.92 -3.58
CA VAL A 74 7.93 -2.29 -4.02
C VAL A 74 8.88 -2.57 -5.18
N TYR A 75 9.71 -3.59 -5.05
CA TYR A 75 10.68 -3.96 -6.07
C TYR A 75 10.28 -5.24 -6.81
N HIS A 76 10.34 -5.19 -8.14
CA HIS A 76 10.26 -6.38 -8.99
C HIS A 76 10.94 -6.11 -10.35
N HIS A 77 11.69 -7.07 -10.89
CA HIS A 77 12.43 -6.90 -12.16
C HIS A 77 11.50 -6.81 -13.40
N SER A 78 10.40 -7.57 -13.40
CA SER A 78 9.32 -7.50 -14.41
C SER A 78 8.30 -6.42 -14.05
N LEU A 79 8.01 -5.52 -15.01
CA LEU A 79 7.00 -4.46 -14.87
C LEU A 79 5.59 -5.04 -14.69
N GLU A 80 5.26 -6.09 -15.45
CA GLU A 80 3.92 -6.70 -15.40
C GLU A 80 3.60 -7.21 -13.99
N GLN A 81 4.54 -7.94 -13.38
CA GLN A 81 4.38 -8.41 -12.00
C GLN A 81 4.38 -7.23 -11.03
N LEU A 82 5.25 -6.23 -11.20
CA LEU A 82 5.25 -5.04 -10.35
C LEU A 82 3.86 -4.37 -10.30
N LEU A 83 3.26 -4.15 -11.47
CA LEU A 83 1.94 -3.53 -11.60
C LEU A 83 0.82 -4.41 -11.04
N LYS A 84 0.94 -5.74 -11.16
CA LYS A 84 -0.01 -6.68 -10.55
C LYS A 84 0.02 -6.58 -9.02
N TRP A 85 1.21 -6.51 -8.44
CA TRP A 85 1.40 -6.49 -7.00
C TRP A 85 1.08 -5.12 -6.37
N ILE A 86 1.39 -4.02 -7.05
CA ILE A 86 1.15 -2.67 -6.51
C ILE A 86 -0.33 -2.38 -6.28
N GLY A 87 -1.21 -2.99 -7.10
CA GLY A 87 -2.66 -2.88 -6.96
C GLY A 87 -3.24 -3.46 -5.66
N ILE A 88 -2.49 -4.32 -4.95
CA ILE A 88 -2.94 -4.96 -3.70
C ILE A 88 -2.92 -3.96 -2.54
N PHE A 89 -1.96 -3.03 -2.52
CA PHE A 89 -1.72 -2.15 -1.37
C PHE A 89 -2.91 -1.21 -1.08
N PRO A 90 -3.51 -0.53 -2.08
CA PRO A 90 -4.71 0.26 -1.84
C PRO A 90 -5.90 -0.56 -1.34
N ALA A 91 -6.02 -1.83 -1.77
CA ALA A 91 -7.14 -2.69 -1.39
C ALA A 91 -7.14 -3.07 0.09
N LEU A 92 -5.95 -3.12 0.72
CA LEU A 92 -5.81 -3.37 2.16
C LEU A 92 -6.28 -2.20 3.04
N MET A 93 -6.54 -1.02 2.45
CA MET A 93 -6.86 0.21 3.18
C MET A 93 -8.10 0.90 2.61
N LYS A 94 -9.23 0.18 2.46
CA LYS A 94 -10.46 0.73 1.84
C LYS A 94 -11.03 1.98 2.52
N HIS A 95 -10.73 2.15 3.81
CA HIS A 95 -11.17 3.32 4.58
C HIS A 95 -10.44 4.62 4.19
N ARG A 96 -9.38 4.54 3.38
CA ARG A 96 -8.58 5.68 2.90
C ARG A 96 -8.45 5.66 1.38
N LYS A 97 -8.27 6.85 0.79
CA LYS A 97 -7.87 6.99 -0.61
C LYS A 97 -6.34 6.88 -0.72
N VAL A 98 -5.84 5.65 -0.71
CA VAL A 98 -4.40 5.37 -0.86
C VAL A 98 -3.90 5.62 -2.29
N THR A 99 -4.81 5.63 -3.27
CA THR A 99 -4.52 5.86 -4.69
C THR A 99 -3.88 7.21 -4.98
N ASP A 100 -4.09 8.21 -4.11
CA ASP A 100 -3.60 9.58 -4.36
C ASP A 100 -2.07 9.68 -4.26
N ASN A 101 -1.42 8.80 -3.48
CA ASN A 101 0.04 8.72 -3.32
C ASN A 101 0.61 7.38 -3.82
N LEU A 102 -0.04 6.79 -4.83
CA LEU A 102 0.39 5.56 -5.47
C LEU A 102 1.14 5.88 -6.76
N PHE A 103 2.40 5.45 -6.85
CA PHE A 103 3.25 5.56 -8.03
C PHE A 103 3.46 4.15 -8.58
N PRO A 104 2.67 3.69 -9.57
CA PRO A 104 2.69 2.30 -10.03
C PRO A 104 4.07 1.82 -10.49
N TRP A 105 4.89 2.74 -11.02
CA TRP A 105 6.26 2.49 -11.42
C TRP A 105 7.05 3.80 -11.48
N VAL A 106 8.32 3.73 -11.08
CA VAL A 106 9.29 4.82 -11.02
C VAL A 106 10.64 4.28 -11.51
N ASP A 107 11.38 5.08 -12.29
CA ASP A 107 12.67 4.75 -12.88
C ASP A 107 13.88 5.30 -12.11
N LEU A 108 13.64 6.09 -11.06
CA LEU A 108 14.64 6.70 -10.19
C LEU A 108 15.47 7.80 -10.88
N ILE A 109 14.85 8.53 -11.81
CA ILE A 109 15.43 9.76 -12.36
C ILE A 109 15.26 10.92 -11.39
N ASP A 110 16.12 11.94 -11.48
CA ASP A 110 16.19 13.01 -10.47
C ASP A 110 14.85 13.76 -10.26
N ASP A 111 14.08 13.98 -11.32
CA ASP A 111 12.78 14.65 -11.23
C ASP A 111 11.76 13.81 -10.46
N GLU A 112 11.68 12.50 -10.74
CA GLU A 112 10.81 11.57 -9.99
C GLU A 112 11.25 11.44 -8.53
N LEU A 113 12.56 11.44 -8.28
CA LEU A 113 13.10 11.39 -6.93
C LEU A 113 12.77 12.65 -6.13
N ALA A 114 12.80 13.83 -6.78
CA ALA A 114 12.39 15.08 -6.17
C ALA A 114 10.89 15.07 -5.84
N GLU A 115 10.05 14.54 -6.73
CA GLU A 115 8.62 14.37 -6.51
C GLU A 115 8.34 13.43 -5.33
N LEU A 116 8.95 12.24 -5.31
CA LEU A 116 8.80 11.28 -4.21
C LEU A 116 9.22 11.89 -2.86
N LYS A 117 10.32 12.65 -2.83
CA LYS A 117 10.78 13.34 -1.62
C LYS A 117 9.84 14.46 -1.17
N GLY A 118 9.05 15.03 -2.08
CA GLY A 118 8.01 16.00 -1.76
C GLY A 118 6.82 15.40 -1.00
N HIS A 119 6.62 14.09 -1.09
CA HIS A 119 5.52 13.40 -0.43
C HIS A 119 5.93 12.88 0.95
N SER A 120 5.09 13.14 1.97
CA SER A 120 5.31 12.60 3.32
C SER A 120 5.17 11.08 3.39
N HIS A 121 4.36 10.51 2.51
CA HIS A 121 4.09 9.08 2.39
C HIS A 121 3.71 8.74 0.96
N TYR A 122 4.05 7.53 0.53
CA TYR A 122 3.72 7.03 -0.80
C TYR A 122 3.92 5.53 -0.88
N ILE A 123 3.40 4.94 -1.95
CA ILE A 123 3.68 3.57 -2.37
C ILE A 123 4.23 3.66 -3.78
N ALA A 124 5.49 3.32 -3.98
CA ALA A 124 6.15 3.41 -5.28
C ALA A 124 6.63 2.04 -5.77
N GLY A 125 6.35 1.72 -7.03
CA GLY A 125 6.91 0.55 -7.70
C GLY A 125 8.26 0.89 -8.32
N CYS A 126 9.25 0.00 -8.22
CA CYS A 126 10.57 0.21 -8.81
C CYS A 126 11.09 -1.08 -9.44
N ARG A 127 11.71 -0.97 -10.63
CA ARG A 127 12.36 -2.09 -11.33
C ARG A 127 13.86 -2.14 -11.14
N ASN A 128 14.45 -1.06 -10.63
CA ASN A 128 15.88 -0.94 -10.45
C ASN A 128 16.28 -1.48 -9.07
N SER A 129 17.10 -2.54 -9.05
CA SER A 129 17.56 -3.19 -7.81
C SER A 129 18.41 -2.28 -6.92
N SER A 130 18.97 -1.21 -7.48
CA SER A 130 19.74 -0.19 -6.75
C SER A 130 18.92 0.50 -5.66
N ILE A 131 17.59 0.43 -5.73
CA ILE A 131 16.69 0.98 -4.70
C ILE A 131 16.98 0.44 -3.31
N SER A 132 17.46 -0.81 -3.19
CA SER A 132 17.83 -1.44 -1.92
C SER A 132 18.91 -0.66 -1.14
N SER A 133 19.79 0.05 -1.84
CA SER A 133 20.85 0.88 -1.25
C SER A 133 20.39 2.28 -0.85
N ARG A 134 19.21 2.72 -1.29
CA ARG A 134 18.69 4.08 -1.14
C ARG A 134 17.70 4.17 0.02
N THR A 135 18.17 3.92 1.23
CA THR A 135 17.35 3.94 2.45
C THR A 135 16.76 5.32 2.76
N ASP A 136 17.21 6.39 2.09
CA ASP A 136 16.61 7.73 2.18
C ASP A 136 15.22 7.79 1.52
N LEU A 137 14.94 6.90 0.57
CA LEU A 137 13.73 6.86 -0.26
C LEU A 137 12.64 5.93 0.27
N PHE A 138 12.84 5.23 1.38
CA PHE A 138 11.78 4.37 1.90
C PHE A 138 11.91 4.16 3.40
N ASP A 139 10.80 3.87 4.02
CA ASP A 139 10.72 3.33 5.37
C ASP A 139 10.64 1.80 5.32
N LEU A 140 9.93 1.28 4.30
CA LEU A 140 9.76 -0.14 4.03
C LEU A 140 10.05 -0.45 2.55
N LEU A 141 10.92 -1.43 2.29
CA LEU A 141 11.16 -1.99 0.97
C LEU A 141 10.62 -3.42 0.91
N VAL A 142 9.72 -3.67 -0.03
CA VAL A 142 9.14 -4.99 -0.30
C VAL A 142 9.80 -5.56 -1.56
N ASN A 143 10.70 -6.52 -1.39
CA ASN A 143 11.37 -7.20 -2.49
C ASN A 143 10.58 -8.47 -2.87
N ILE A 144 9.73 -8.37 -3.89
CA ILE A 144 8.84 -9.48 -4.28
C ILE A 144 9.64 -10.68 -4.79
N PRO A 145 10.63 -10.55 -5.70
CA PRO A 145 11.42 -11.69 -6.17
C PRO A 145 12.16 -12.44 -5.05
N ALA A 146 12.72 -11.71 -4.07
CA ALA A 146 13.42 -12.31 -2.94
C ALA A 146 12.48 -12.79 -1.83
N ARG A 147 11.21 -12.38 -1.84
CA ARG A 147 10.23 -12.58 -0.75
C ARG A 147 10.74 -12.04 0.58
N GLU A 148 11.38 -10.87 0.52
CA GLU A 148 12.00 -10.24 1.68
C GLU A 148 11.45 -8.84 1.90
N ILE A 149 11.29 -8.48 3.17
CA ILE A 149 10.90 -7.14 3.59
C ILE A 149 12.05 -6.49 4.34
N THR A 150 12.52 -5.35 3.85
CA THR A 150 13.58 -4.57 4.48
C THR A 150 13.01 -3.31 5.12
N VAL A 151 13.24 -3.14 6.43
CA VAL A 151 12.87 -1.93 7.17
C VAL A 151 14.08 -1.02 7.31
N ALA A 152 13.95 0.24 6.87
CA ALA A 152 15.01 1.22 7.01
C ALA A 152 15.28 1.55 8.49
N SER A 153 16.52 1.87 8.84
CA SER A 153 16.96 2.04 10.23
C SER A 153 16.16 3.10 11.00
N HIS A 154 15.84 4.23 10.35
CA HIS A 154 15.04 5.31 10.93
C HIS A 154 13.56 4.95 11.14
N ALA A 155 13.05 3.92 10.46
CA ALA A 155 11.65 3.50 10.55
C ALA A 155 11.41 2.36 11.55
N LYS A 156 12.48 1.67 11.99
CA LYS A 156 12.40 0.46 12.84
C LYS A 156 11.59 0.69 14.11
N GLU A 157 11.79 1.80 14.80
CA GLU A 157 11.07 2.09 16.05
C GLU A 157 9.55 2.18 15.81
N SER A 158 9.14 2.92 14.77
CA SER A 158 7.72 3.08 14.41
C SER A 158 7.05 1.81 13.90
N LEU A 159 7.85 0.85 13.41
CA LEU A 159 7.38 -0.46 12.91
C LEU A 159 7.66 -1.59 13.92
N THR A 160 7.88 -1.26 15.19
CA THR A 160 8.08 -2.27 16.23
C THR A 160 6.80 -3.09 16.42
N MET A 161 6.94 -4.42 16.33
CA MET A 161 5.81 -5.33 16.46
C MET A 161 5.32 -5.44 17.90
N THR A 162 4.01 -5.38 18.06
CA THR A 162 3.32 -5.49 19.35
C THR A 162 2.51 -6.80 19.38
N LYS A 163 1.91 -7.13 20.52
CA LYS A 163 1.01 -8.29 20.61
C LYS A 163 -0.16 -8.18 19.63
N THR A 164 -0.76 -7.00 19.52
CA THR A 164 -1.86 -6.71 18.59
C THR A 164 -1.45 -6.94 17.14
N HIS A 165 -0.24 -6.54 16.76
CA HIS A 165 0.29 -6.79 15.40
C HIS A 165 0.36 -8.29 15.09
N LYS A 166 0.88 -9.10 16.04
CA LYS A 166 0.95 -10.56 15.85
C LYS A 166 -0.44 -11.20 15.72
N GLU A 167 -1.42 -10.76 16.50
CA GLU A 167 -2.79 -11.25 16.42
C GLU A 167 -3.43 -10.93 15.06
N ILE A 168 -3.22 -9.72 14.52
CA ILE A 168 -3.69 -9.34 13.18
C ILE A 168 -2.98 -10.16 12.10
N ALA A 169 -1.67 -10.38 12.23
CA ALA A 169 -0.91 -11.20 11.28
C ALA A 169 -1.44 -12.64 11.22
N LEU A 170 -1.67 -13.26 12.38
CA LEU A 170 -2.25 -14.60 12.47
C LEU A 170 -3.66 -14.66 11.88
N PHE A 171 -4.48 -13.63 12.14
CA PHE A 171 -5.79 -13.51 11.52
C PHE A 171 -5.72 -13.46 9.99
N MET A 172 -4.80 -12.66 9.42
CA MET A 172 -4.58 -12.60 7.97
C MET A 172 -4.17 -13.96 7.40
N ILE A 173 -3.25 -14.67 8.06
CA ILE A 173 -2.81 -16.01 7.63
C ILE A 173 -3.99 -16.97 7.60
N GLN A 174 -4.80 -17.01 8.67
CA GLN A 174 -6.00 -17.86 8.75
C GLN A 174 -7.00 -17.57 7.62
N LEU A 175 -7.22 -16.29 7.28
CA LEU A 175 -8.05 -15.92 6.13
C LEU A 175 -7.47 -16.46 4.82
N SER A 176 -6.14 -16.41 4.65
CA SER A 176 -5.46 -16.86 3.43
C SER A 176 -5.42 -18.39 3.27
N GLU A 177 -5.45 -19.14 4.36
CA GLU A 177 -5.46 -20.61 4.39
C GLU A 177 -6.85 -21.17 4.08
N ASN A 178 -7.90 -20.48 4.52
CA ASN A 178 -9.26 -20.91 4.29
C ASN A 178 -9.65 -20.71 2.80
N GLN A 179 -9.81 -21.83 2.10
CA GLN A 179 -10.13 -21.87 0.67
C GLN A 179 -11.58 -21.47 0.35
N SER A 180 -12.46 -21.43 1.35
CA SER A 180 -13.86 -21.05 1.18
C SER A 180 -14.06 -19.54 1.00
N TYR A 181 -13.11 -18.71 1.44
CA TYR A 181 -13.18 -17.27 1.22
C TYR A 181 -12.79 -16.90 -0.21
N THR A 182 -13.45 -15.91 -0.77
CA THR A 182 -13.03 -15.22 -2.00
C THR A 182 -12.04 -14.09 -1.68
N GLU A 183 -11.28 -13.60 -2.66
CA GLU A 183 -10.38 -12.45 -2.44
C GLU A 183 -11.13 -11.22 -1.90
N ALA A 184 -12.32 -10.95 -2.44
CA ALA A 184 -13.16 -9.84 -1.97
C ALA A 184 -13.56 -9.99 -0.49
N GLN A 185 -13.84 -11.22 -0.05
CA GLN A 185 -14.14 -11.51 1.36
C GLN A 185 -12.91 -11.35 2.25
N ILE A 186 -11.74 -11.88 1.84
CA ILE A 186 -10.49 -11.68 2.59
C ILE A 186 -10.23 -10.18 2.81
N ILE A 187 -10.35 -9.39 1.73
CA ILE A 187 -10.18 -7.95 1.83
C ILE A 187 -11.24 -7.32 2.74
N SER A 188 -12.51 -7.74 2.68
CA SER A 188 -13.57 -7.23 3.56
C SER A 188 -13.22 -7.47 5.03
N GLU A 189 -12.87 -8.70 5.39
CA GLU A 189 -12.52 -9.10 6.76
C GLU A 189 -11.30 -8.33 7.30
N ILE A 190 -10.29 -8.10 6.46
CA ILE A 190 -9.13 -7.25 6.82
C ILE A 190 -9.58 -5.81 7.10
N ASN A 191 -10.48 -5.27 6.28
CA ASN A 191 -10.99 -3.91 6.47
C ASN A 191 -11.86 -3.79 7.72
N ASP A 192 -12.69 -4.79 8.02
CA ASP A 192 -13.50 -4.82 9.25
C ASP A 192 -12.59 -4.87 10.48
N LYS A 193 -11.54 -5.71 10.45
CA LYS A 193 -10.51 -5.74 11.50
C LYS A 193 -9.79 -4.40 11.66
N THR A 194 -9.58 -3.70 10.55
CA THR A 194 -8.98 -2.36 10.56
C THR A 194 -9.94 -1.35 11.20
N GLN A 195 -11.23 -1.39 10.86
CA GLN A 195 -12.24 -0.52 11.49
C GLN A 195 -12.36 -0.77 12.98
N ASP A 196 -12.30 -2.01 13.44
CA ASP A 196 -12.30 -2.34 14.87
C ASP A 196 -11.12 -1.69 15.59
N LEU A 197 -9.92 -1.79 15.02
CA LEU A 197 -8.72 -1.15 15.56
C LEU A 197 -8.87 0.39 15.63
N LEU A 198 -9.41 1.00 14.58
CA LEU A 198 -9.66 2.44 14.53
C LEU A 198 -10.74 2.88 15.51
N ASN A 199 -11.79 2.08 15.71
CA ASN A 199 -12.84 2.34 16.67
C ASN A 199 -12.33 2.20 18.10
N GLN A 200 -11.44 1.24 18.37
CA GLN A 200 -10.71 1.15 19.63
C GLN A 200 -9.90 2.43 19.87
N LEU A 201 -9.12 2.90 18.90
CA LEU A 201 -8.40 4.17 19.03
C LEU A 201 -9.35 5.36 19.29
N LYS A 202 -10.46 5.46 18.57
CA LYS A 202 -11.46 6.53 18.75
C LYS A 202 -12.12 6.47 20.14
N SER A 203 -12.34 5.29 20.69
CA SER A 203 -12.85 5.16 22.07
C SER A 203 -11.85 5.64 23.13
N LEU A 204 -10.56 5.67 22.79
CA LEU A 204 -9.50 6.23 23.62
C LEU A 204 -9.34 7.75 23.41
N ALA A 205 -10.00 8.34 22.41
CA ALA A 205 -10.00 9.78 22.15
C ALA A 205 -10.99 10.49 23.07
N VAL A 206 -10.46 11.12 24.12
CA VAL A 206 -11.26 11.75 25.19
C VAL A 206 -11.32 13.28 25.04
N VAL A 207 -10.36 13.89 24.33
CA VAL A 207 -10.21 15.36 24.28
C VAL A 207 -11.01 15.94 23.12
N GLU A 208 -11.82 16.97 23.34
CA GLU A 208 -12.45 17.71 22.25
C GLU A 208 -11.44 18.66 21.59
N GLY A 209 -11.21 18.47 20.29
CA GLY A 209 -10.37 19.33 19.48
C GLY A 209 -11.05 20.66 19.12
N PRO A 210 -10.32 21.57 18.44
CA PRO A 210 -10.82 22.91 18.08
C PRO A 210 -12.13 22.90 17.28
N ASP A 211 -12.35 21.82 16.51
CA ASP A 211 -13.50 21.64 15.64
C ASP A 211 -14.63 20.79 16.29
N GLY A 212 -14.54 20.50 17.59
CA GLY A 212 -15.49 19.64 18.31
C GLY A 212 -15.32 18.14 18.04
N ARG A 213 -14.26 17.73 17.35
CA ARG A 213 -13.93 16.30 17.11
C ARG A 213 -13.16 15.72 18.28
N LYS A 214 -13.45 14.47 18.67
CA LYS A 214 -12.69 13.75 19.69
C LYS A 214 -11.29 13.40 19.17
N MET A 215 -10.27 13.83 19.89
CA MET A 215 -8.86 13.66 19.60
C MET A 215 -8.15 12.95 20.77
N VAL A 216 -7.02 12.32 20.45
CA VAL A 216 -6.13 11.65 21.38
C VAL A 216 -4.98 12.61 21.69
N SER A 217 -4.74 12.89 22.96
CA SER A 217 -3.53 13.61 23.40
C SER A 217 -2.45 12.63 23.82
N ALA A 218 -1.18 12.98 23.64
CA ALA A 218 -0.05 12.17 24.13
C ALA A 218 -0.10 11.97 25.66
N GLN A 219 -0.63 12.95 26.40
CA GLN A 219 -0.74 12.88 27.86
C GLN A 219 -1.77 11.83 28.30
N THR A 220 -2.92 11.77 27.64
CA THR A 220 -3.97 10.77 27.93
C THR A 220 -3.52 9.34 27.66
N LEU A 221 -2.64 9.12 26.67
CA LEU A 221 -2.05 7.81 26.40
C LEU A 221 -0.97 7.44 27.43
N LYS A 222 -0.15 8.41 27.86
CA LYS A 222 0.89 8.21 28.89
C LYS A 222 0.30 7.86 30.26
N GLU A 223 -0.82 8.47 30.61
CA GLU A 223 -1.54 8.19 31.87
C GLU A 223 -2.03 6.74 31.98
N LYS A 224 -2.24 6.05 30.86
CA LYS A 224 -2.69 4.65 30.83
C LYS A 224 -1.59 3.61 31.04
N THR A 225 -0.33 4.04 31.25
CA THR A 225 0.82 3.15 31.54
C THR A 225 0.95 2.00 30.54
N LEU A 226 0.73 2.27 29.25
CA LEU A 226 0.87 1.27 28.20
C LEU A 226 2.36 0.94 27.97
N PRO A 227 2.68 -0.27 27.46
CA PRO A 227 4.03 -0.56 27.02
C PRO A 227 4.50 0.45 25.97
N PRO A 228 5.76 0.93 25.99
CA PRO A 228 6.22 2.01 25.11
C PRO A 228 5.99 1.77 23.62
N ALA A 229 6.14 0.52 23.16
CA ALA A 229 5.89 0.15 21.76
C ALA A 229 4.40 0.29 21.36
N VAL A 230 3.48 0.01 22.28
CA VAL A 230 2.03 0.15 22.05
C VAL A 230 1.65 1.63 22.06
N GLU A 231 2.22 2.41 22.97
CA GLU A 231 2.03 3.85 23.02
C GLU A 231 2.50 4.52 21.73
N ASN A 232 3.75 4.26 21.32
CA ASN A 232 4.31 4.79 20.08
C ASN A 232 3.46 4.42 18.86
N PHE A 233 2.97 3.17 18.80
CA PHE A 233 2.08 2.74 17.72
C PHE A 233 0.77 3.54 17.71
N LEU A 234 0.09 3.67 18.86
CA LEU A 234 -1.19 4.40 18.94
C LEU A 234 -1.03 5.89 18.64
N ILE A 235 0.06 6.51 19.06
CA ILE A 235 0.38 7.91 18.72
C ILE A 235 0.55 8.04 17.21
N ASN A 236 1.39 7.21 16.59
CA ASN A 236 1.61 7.25 15.15
C ASN A 236 0.32 6.95 14.36
N LEU A 237 -0.52 6.05 14.86
CA LEU A 237 -1.83 5.75 14.27
C LEU A 237 -2.77 6.95 14.36
N ALA A 238 -2.83 7.62 15.52
CA ALA A 238 -3.63 8.82 15.70
C ALA A 238 -3.16 9.97 14.79
N VAL A 239 -1.84 10.15 14.64
CA VAL A 239 -1.27 11.12 13.69
C VAL A 239 -1.67 10.78 12.26
N ALA A 240 -1.55 9.50 11.85
CA ALA A 240 -1.90 9.07 10.51
C ALA A 240 -3.40 9.26 10.19
N GLU A 241 -4.28 9.14 11.19
CA GLU A 241 -5.73 9.33 11.07
C GLU A 241 -6.19 10.79 11.30
N ASN A 242 -5.28 11.73 11.53
CA ASN A 242 -5.61 13.11 11.93
C ASN A 242 -6.49 13.19 13.20
N LEU A 243 -6.28 12.26 14.13
CA LEU A 243 -6.96 12.18 15.43
C LEU A 243 -6.04 12.58 16.59
N PHE A 244 -4.88 13.17 16.32
CA PHE A 244 -3.87 13.49 17.33
C PHE A 244 -3.81 14.98 17.61
N LEU A 245 -3.85 15.35 18.90
CA LEU A 245 -3.69 16.72 19.37
C LEU A 245 -2.34 16.84 20.09
N LEU A 246 -1.50 17.77 19.61
CA LEU A 246 -0.16 18.06 20.12
C LEU A 246 -0.18 18.61 21.55
#